data_AF-A0A524RS73-F1
#
_entry.id   AF-A0A524RS73-F1
#
_cell.length_a   1.000
_cell.length_b   1.000
_cell.length_c   1.000
_cell.angle_alpha   90.00
_cell.angle_beta   90.00
_cell.angle_gamma   90.00
#
_symmetry.space_group_name_H-M   'P 1'
#
loop_
_entity.id
_entity.type
_entity.pdbx_description
1 polymer ?
#
loop_
_entity_poly.entity_id
_entity_poly.type
_entity_poly.pdbx_seq_one_letter_code
_entity_poly.pdbx_strand_id
1 'polypeptide(L)'
;MREPADQLLTELGALPFADFLALQNGAWRSERTYFHLSPDDPTRQERERSTTTFQVRPLQPEGLARVMADNSYRLDPQLPSPCGFHLGFDTLNEFGETRSMQLNLLFVTTSDQGQLCRGDYLRDRAYEEDRPMVSSFGYVPDRRELTMVSHYSRVVSVDRITLLDRRTRIRRILNYARPATPEAPLLDLRLVGFGLELCA
;
A
#
# COMPACT_ATOMS: atom_id res chain seq x y z
N MET A 1 17.95 24.63 -22.13
CA MET A 1 17.76 23.27 -22.70
C MET A 1 16.87 22.51 -21.74
N ARG A 2 15.62 22.22 -22.13
CA ARG A 2 14.79 21.26 -21.39
C ARG A 2 15.28 19.88 -21.81
N GLU A 3 15.70 19.06 -20.87
CA GLU A 3 15.91 17.64 -21.16
C GLU A 3 14.61 17.06 -21.75
N PRO A 4 14.70 16.20 -22.77
CA PRO A 4 13.51 15.58 -23.34
C PRO A 4 12.84 14.74 -22.25
N ALA A 5 11.52 14.91 -22.09
CA ALA A 5 10.72 14.21 -21.09
C ALA A 5 10.85 12.67 -21.14
N ASP A 6 11.36 12.13 -22.25
CA ASP A 6 11.65 10.71 -22.43
C ASP A 6 12.85 10.20 -21.60
N GLN A 7 13.76 11.07 -21.14
CA GLN A 7 14.86 10.66 -20.25
C GLN A 7 14.40 10.46 -18.80
N LEU A 8 13.31 11.10 -18.37
CA LEU A 8 12.78 11.01 -16.99
C LEU A 8 12.09 9.67 -16.68
N LEU A 9 11.70 8.89 -17.69
CA LEU A 9 11.05 7.58 -17.50
C LEU A 9 12.03 6.38 -17.54
N THR A 10 13.33 6.63 -17.76
CA THR A 10 14.31 5.59 -18.16
C THR A 10 15.41 5.32 -17.12
N GLU A 11 15.21 5.58 -15.83
CA GLU A 11 16.27 5.30 -14.85
C GLU A 11 16.16 3.96 -14.12
N LEU A 12 15.01 3.29 -14.08
CA LEU A 12 14.82 2.15 -13.17
C LEU A 12 14.61 0.80 -13.81
N GLY A 13 14.37 0.70 -15.13
CA GLY A 13 14.13 -0.58 -15.80
C GLY A 13 13.12 -1.46 -15.04
N ALA A 14 13.31 -2.78 -15.14
CA ALA A 14 12.73 -3.73 -14.19
C ALA A 14 13.43 -3.59 -12.84
N LEU A 15 12.65 -3.41 -11.76
CA LEU A 15 13.18 -3.24 -10.41
C LEU A 15 12.87 -4.48 -9.57
N PRO A 16 13.87 -5.18 -9.01
CA PRO A 16 13.62 -6.30 -8.10
C PRO A 16 12.79 -5.86 -6.88
N PHE A 17 11.96 -6.76 -6.35
CA PHE A 17 11.05 -6.41 -5.26
C PHE A 17 11.78 -5.91 -3.99
N ALA A 18 12.91 -6.54 -3.65
CA ALA A 18 13.74 -6.11 -2.52
C ALA A 18 14.24 -4.66 -2.69
N ASP A 19 14.66 -4.29 -3.89
CA ASP A 19 15.13 -2.94 -4.22
C ASP A 19 13.98 -1.93 -4.20
N PHE A 20 12.80 -2.33 -4.70
CA PHE A 20 11.58 -1.53 -4.56
C PHE A 20 11.27 -1.24 -3.10
N LEU A 21 11.31 -2.25 -2.23
CA LEU A 21 11.07 -2.08 -0.79
C LEU A 21 12.15 -1.19 -0.15
N ALA A 22 13.41 -1.34 -0.52
CA ALA A 22 14.49 -0.51 -0.02
C ALA A 22 14.28 0.99 -0.33
N LEU A 23 13.79 1.29 -1.54
CA LEU A 23 13.46 2.66 -1.97
C LEU A 23 12.25 3.27 -1.24
N GLN A 24 11.47 2.49 -0.49
CA GLN A 24 10.37 3.06 0.29
C GLN A 24 10.86 3.73 1.58
N ASN A 25 12.09 3.46 2.03
CA ASN A 25 12.63 4.03 3.27
C ASN A 25 12.87 5.53 3.12
N GLY A 26 12.47 6.31 4.13
CA GLY A 26 12.64 7.76 4.12
C GLY A 26 11.43 8.51 4.65
N ALA A 27 11.56 9.83 4.66
CA ALA A 27 10.47 10.75 4.97
C ALA A 27 9.72 11.07 3.68
N TRP A 28 8.40 11.00 3.74
CA TRP A 28 7.54 11.21 2.59
C TRP A 28 6.42 12.19 2.92
N ARG A 29 5.97 12.90 1.88
CA ARG A 29 4.78 13.73 1.90
C ARG A 29 3.82 13.24 0.82
N SER A 30 2.59 12.95 1.18
CA SER A 30 1.52 12.54 0.28
C SER A 30 0.45 13.62 0.23
N GLU A 31 -0.04 13.89 -0.98
CA GLU A 31 -1.29 14.62 -1.22
C GLU A 31 -2.26 13.64 -1.84
N ARG A 32 -3.43 13.45 -1.21
CA ARG A 32 -4.45 12.49 -1.64
C ARG A 32 -5.78 13.16 -1.89
N THR A 33 -6.52 12.61 -2.84
CA THR A 33 -7.92 12.92 -3.09
C THR A 33 -8.72 11.63 -3.11
N TYR A 34 -9.79 11.57 -2.33
CA TYR A 34 -10.74 10.49 -2.27
C TYR A 34 -12.07 10.93 -2.87
N PHE A 35 -12.67 10.04 -3.65
CA PHE A 35 -14.01 10.15 -4.22
C PHE A 35 -14.86 9.05 -3.60
N HIS A 36 -15.79 9.44 -2.72
CA HIS A 36 -16.75 8.56 -2.08
C HIS A 36 -17.97 8.45 -3.00
N LEU A 37 -18.22 7.24 -3.49
CA LEU A 37 -19.27 6.96 -4.45
C LEU A 37 -20.52 6.49 -3.70
N SER A 38 -21.66 7.11 -4.00
CA SER A 38 -22.94 6.61 -3.51
C SER A 38 -23.37 5.40 -4.35
N PRO A 39 -23.71 4.26 -3.73
CA PRO A 39 -24.24 3.10 -4.45
C PRO A 39 -25.60 3.39 -5.10
N ASP A 40 -26.39 4.27 -4.48
CA ASP A 40 -27.77 4.55 -4.90
C ASP A 40 -27.82 5.69 -5.93
N ASP A 41 -26.74 6.47 -6.05
CA ASP A 41 -26.61 7.54 -7.03
C ASP A 41 -25.14 7.72 -7.45
N PRO A 42 -24.70 7.10 -8.55
CA PRO A 42 -23.32 7.17 -9.00
C PRO A 42 -22.89 8.56 -9.48
N THR A 43 -23.83 9.52 -9.63
CA THR A 43 -23.51 10.92 -9.95
C THR A 43 -23.24 11.75 -8.70
N ARG A 44 -23.70 11.28 -7.52
CA ARG A 44 -23.39 11.89 -6.24
C ARG A 44 -22.05 11.36 -5.73
N GLN A 45 -21.04 12.22 -5.82
CA GLN A 45 -19.72 11.99 -5.26
C GLN A 45 -19.44 13.00 -4.14
N GLU A 46 -18.98 12.49 -3.00
CA GLU A 46 -18.36 13.33 -1.98
C GLU A 46 -16.84 13.26 -2.16
N ARG A 47 -16.19 14.41 -2.11
CA ARG A 47 -14.74 14.52 -2.32
C ARG A 47 -14.08 14.93 -1.01
N GLU A 48 -13.00 14.24 -0.68
CA GLU A 48 -12.13 14.60 0.43
C GLU A 48 -10.68 14.71 -0.06
N ARG A 49 -9.98 15.76 0.36
CA ARG A 49 -8.55 15.93 0.15
C ARG A 49 -7.80 15.87 1.46
N SER A 50 -6.61 15.27 1.43
CA SER A 50 -5.75 15.17 2.61
C SER A 50 -4.28 15.33 2.27
N THR A 51 -3.51 15.94 3.18
CA THR A 51 -2.05 15.89 3.18
C THR A 51 -1.59 14.95 4.30
N THR A 52 -0.68 14.04 3.98
CA THR A 52 -0.08 13.13 4.96
C THR A 52 1.44 13.24 4.93
N THR A 53 2.07 13.48 6.07
CA THR A 53 3.52 13.29 6.23
C THR A 53 3.77 11.96 6.91
N PHE A 54 4.72 11.17 6.41
CA PHE A 54 5.00 9.87 6.99
C PHE A 54 6.46 9.47 6.89
N GLN A 55 6.91 8.68 7.86
CA GLN A 55 8.26 8.15 7.94
C GLN A 55 8.22 6.64 7.79
N VAL A 56 8.95 6.12 6.82
CA VAL A 56 9.21 4.70 6.63
C VAL A 56 10.61 4.39 7.15
N ARG A 57 10.71 3.36 7.99
CA ARG A 57 11.99 2.82 8.47
C ARG A 57 11.98 1.29 8.37
N PRO A 58 13.15 0.65 8.15
CA PRO A 58 13.24 -0.80 8.25
C PRO A 58 12.77 -1.28 9.63
N LEU A 59 11.97 -2.34 9.64
CA LEU A 59 11.50 -2.94 10.87
C LEU A 59 12.63 -3.72 11.56
N GLN A 60 12.78 -3.52 12.87
CA GLN A 60 13.76 -4.26 13.66
C GLN A 60 13.32 -5.72 13.86
N PRO A 61 14.26 -6.65 14.12
CA PRO A 61 13.94 -8.08 14.29
C PRO A 61 12.84 -8.37 15.32
N GLU A 62 12.82 -7.62 16.42
CA GLU A 62 11.80 -7.72 17.47
C GLU A 62 10.40 -7.35 16.94
N GLY A 63 10.32 -6.29 16.14
CA GLY A 63 9.07 -5.86 15.50
C GLY A 63 8.58 -6.89 14.47
N LEU A 64 9.50 -7.49 13.70
CA LEU A 64 9.17 -8.56 12.76
C LEU A 64 8.58 -9.77 13.51
N ALA A 65 9.23 -10.21 14.59
CA ALA A 65 8.74 -11.31 15.42
C ALA A 65 7.36 -10.98 16.01
N ARG A 66 7.16 -9.74 16.46
CA ARG A 66 5.88 -9.28 16.99
C ARG A 66 4.75 -9.30 15.95
N VAL A 67 4.99 -8.75 14.77
CA VAL A 67 3.99 -8.74 13.68
C VAL A 67 3.59 -10.17 13.30
N MET A 68 4.55 -11.09 13.18
CA MET A 68 4.24 -12.50 12.89
C MET A 68 3.43 -13.14 14.03
N ALA A 69 3.82 -12.91 15.29
CA ALA A 69 3.13 -13.46 16.46
C ALA A 69 1.69 -12.94 16.57
N ASP A 70 1.48 -11.64 16.43
CA ASP A 70 0.16 -11.00 16.51
C ASP A 70 -0.78 -11.50 15.39
N ASN A 71 -0.22 -11.85 14.23
CA ASN A 71 -0.98 -12.45 13.13
C ASN A 71 -1.09 -13.99 13.20
N SER A 72 -0.54 -14.62 14.26
CA SER A 72 -0.42 -16.09 14.36
C SER A 72 0.21 -16.72 13.11
N TYR A 73 1.10 -15.98 12.45
CA TYR A 73 1.64 -16.33 11.15
C TYR A 73 2.83 -17.27 11.32
N ARG A 74 2.84 -18.37 10.57
CA ARG A 74 3.93 -19.35 10.55
C ARG A 74 4.71 -19.21 9.26
N LEU A 75 5.95 -18.75 9.37
CA LEU A 75 6.85 -18.66 8.24
C LEU A 75 7.33 -20.07 7.84
N ASP A 76 7.16 -20.42 6.57
CA ASP A 76 7.81 -21.59 5.99
C ASP A 76 9.33 -21.32 5.90
N PRO A 77 10.19 -22.16 6.53
CA PRO A 77 11.65 -21.98 6.51
C PRO A 77 12.27 -21.99 5.10
N GLN A 78 11.56 -22.49 4.09
CA GLN A 78 12.03 -22.49 2.70
C GLN A 78 11.81 -21.14 2.00
N LEU A 79 10.97 -20.27 2.56
CA LEU A 79 10.71 -18.96 1.99
C LEU A 79 11.83 -17.96 2.34
N PRO A 80 12.02 -16.92 1.49
CA PRO A 80 12.93 -15.83 1.81
C PRO A 80 12.57 -15.15 3.14
N SER A 81 13.59 -14.57 3.79
CA SER A 81 13.39 -13.77 5.00
C SER A 81 12.39 -12.64 4.74
N PRO A 82 11.38 -12.45 5.61
CA PRO A 82 10.43 -11.36 5.46
C PRO A 82 11.10 -9.98 5.53
N CYS A 83 10.57 -9.03 4.77
CA CYS A 83 10.96 -7.62 4.85
C CYS A 83 9.84 -6.83 5.51
N GLY A 84 10.15 -5.86 6.37
CA GLY A 84 9.13 -5.09 7.07
C GLY A 84 9.48 -3.63 7.24
N PHE A 85 8.44 -2.85 7.48
CA PHE A 85 8.57 -1.43 7.80
C PHE A 85 7.90 -1.11 9.12
N HIS A 86 8.51 -0.16 9.83
CA HIS A 86 7.80 0.69 10.76
C HIS A 86 7.36 1.96 10.01
N LEU A 87 6.06 2.25 10.07
CA LEU A 87 5.44 3.40 9.41
C LEU A 87 4.75 4.27 10.47
N GLY A 88 5.19 5.52 10.60
CA GLY A 88 4.49 6.55 11.36
C GLY A 88 3.98 7.64 10.44
N PHE A 89 2.76 8.12 10.64
CA PHE A 89 2.19 9.17 9.80
C PHE A 89 1.27 10.12 10.55
N ASP A 90 1.16 11.33 10.01
CA ASP A 90 0.26 12.39 10.42
C ASP A 90 -0.50 12.87 9.19
N THR A 91 -1.84 12.88 9.26
CA THR A 91 -2.72 13.30 8.17
C THR A 91 -3.56 14.49 8.62
N LEU A 92 -3.70 15.47 7.75
CA LEU A 92 -4.63 16.60 7.84
C LEU A 92 -5.55 16.57 6.62
N ASN A 93 -6.86 16.50 6.82
CA ASN A 93 -7.82 16.61 5.73
C ASN A 93 -8.29 18.06 5.50
N GLU A 94 -9.03 18.28 4.41
CA GLU A 94 -9.50 19.62 4.04
C GLU A 94 -10.55 20.21 4.98
N PHE A 95 -11.13 19.39 5.86
CA PHE A 95 -12.05 19.81 6.91
C PHE A 95 -11.35 20.21 8.21
N GLY A 96 -10.01 20.13 8.25
CA GLY A 96 -9.20 20.48 9.41
C GLY A 96 -9.04 19.34 10.43
N GLU A 97 -9.49 18.12 10.10
CA GLU A 97 -9.38 16.96 10.98
C GLU A 97 -7.98 16.36 10.88
N THR A 98 -7.43 15.97 12.02
CA THR A 98 -6.09 15.38 12.12
C THR A 98 -6.15 13.93 12.55
N ARG A 99 -5.31 13.09 11.96
CA ARG A 99 -5.13 11.69 12.35
C ARG A 99 -3.66 11.31 12.34
N SER A 100 -3.18 10.82 13.47
CA SER A 100 -1.82 10.30 13.64
C SER A 100 -1.87 8.81 13.96
N MET A 101 -0.98 8.02 13.36
CA MET A 101 -0.89 6.59 13.64
C MET A 101 0.52 6.07 13.40
N GLN A 102 0.85 4.99 14.09
CA GLN A 102 2.03 4.19 13.84
C GLN A 102 1.62 2.74 13.69
N LEU A 103 2.23 2.04 12.74
CA LEU A 103 2.04 0.62 12.53
C LEU A 103 3.32 -0.05 12.06
N ASN A 104 3.41 -1.35 12.30
CA ASN A 104 4.42 -2.21 11.72
C ASN A 104 3.78 -3.10 10.67
N LEU A 105 4.48 -3.30 9.57
CA LEU A 105 4.00 -4.10 8.46
C LEU A 105 5.10 -5.00 7.91
N LEU A 106 4.70 -6.13 7.34
CA LEU A 106 5.60 -7.17 6.85
C LEU A 106 5.16 -7.65 5.47
N PHE A 107 6.13 -7.94 4.61
CA PHE A 107 5.96 -8.63 3.34
C PHE A 107 6.68 -9.97 3.42
N VAL A 108 5.93 -11.05 3.20
CA VAL A 108 6.45 -12.42 3.13
C VAL A 108 6.26 -12.92 1.71
N THR A 109 7.34 -12.97 0.93
CA THR A 109 7.28 -13.49 -0.45
C THR A 109 7.05 -15.00 -0.43
N THR A 110 5.98 -15.45 -1.08
CA THR A 110 5.62 -16.88 -1.19
C THR A 110 5.91 -17.45 -2.58
N SER A 111 6.02 -16.58 -3.61
CA SER A 111 6.37 -16.96 -4.97
C SER A 111 7.04 -15.80 -5.69
N ASP A 112 8.13 -16.07 -6.41
CA ASP A 112 8.76 -15.11 -7.31
C ASP A 112 9.06 -15.77 -8.65
N GLN A 113 8.40 -15.30 -9.71
CA GLN A 113 8.54 -15.81 -11.07
C GLN A 113 9.23 -14.80 -12.01
N GLY A 114 9.95 -13.81 -11.46
CA GLY A 114 10.66 -12.77 -12.21
C GLY A 114 9.76 -11.67 -12.76
N GLN A 115 8.66 -12.03 -13.43
CA GLN A 115 7.67 -11.06 -13.94
C GLN A 115 6.60 -10.68 -12.90
N LEU A 116 6.46 -11.52 -11.87
CA LEU A 116 5.47 -11.35 -10.81
C LEU A 116 5.98 -11.98 -9.52
N CYS A 117 6.09 -11.16 -8.48
CA CYS A 117 6.32 -11.59 -7.12
C CYS A 117 5.00 -11.53 -6.35
N ARG A 118 4.72 -12.54 -5.53
CA ARG A 118 3.49 -12.64 -4.72
C ARG A 118 3.85 -13.03 -3.31
N GLY A 119 2.95 -12.70 -2.39
CA GLY A 119 3.12 -13.09 -1.00
C GLY A 119 2.05 -12.52 -0.10
N ASP A 120 2.32 -12.67 1.19
CA ASP A 120 1.46 -12.18 2.25
C ASP A 120 1.96 -10.82 2.76
N TYR A 121 1.00 -9.94 3.02
CA TYR A 121 1.17 -8.60 3.55
C TYR A 121 0.51 -8.54 4.94
N LEU A 122 1.32 -8.47 5.99
CA LEU A 122 0.86 -8.50 7.37
C LEU A 122 0.96 -7.10 7.98
N ARG A 123 0.07 -6.81 8.93
CA ARG A 123 0.12 -5.63 9.78
C ARG A 123 -0.16 -6.01 11.23
N ASP A 124 0.49 -5.33 12.17
CA ASP A 124 0.13 -5.41 13.59
C ASP A 124 -1.21 -4.72 13.88
N ARG A 125 -1.54 -3.68 13.09
CA ARG A 125 -2.76 -2.89 13.22
C ARG A 125 -3.27 -2.45 11.84
N ALA A 126 -4.55 -2.65 11.55
CA ALA A 126 -5.14 -2.22 10.29
C ALA A 126 -5.81 -0.83 10.39
N TYR A 127 -6.06 -0.19 9.25
CA TYR A 127 -6.52 1.20 9.20
C TYR A 127 -8.02 1.35 9.56
N GLU A 128 -8.84 0.40 9.11
CA GLU A 128 -10.28 0.34 9.37
C GLU A 128 -10.64 -0.58 10.54
N GLU A 129 -9.72 -1.44 10.94
CA GLU A 129 -9.96 -2.44 11.98
C GLU A 129 -8.74 -2.46 12.89
N ASP A 130 -8.92 -2.14 14.17
CA ASP A 130 -7.85 -2.10 15.18
C ASP A 130 -7.45 -3.54 15.59
N ARG A 131 -7.06 -4.34 14.60
CA ARG A 131 -6.67 -5.75 14.74
C ARG A 131 -5.56 -6.12 13.76
N PRO A 132 -4.77 -7.15 14.07
CA PRO A 132 -3.84 -7.76 13.14
C PRO A 132 -4.55 -8.23 11.87
N MET A 133 -3.90 -8.10 10.73
CA MET A 133 -4.48 -8.51 9.46
C MET A 133 -3.44 -9.07 8.51
N VAL A 134 -3.75 -10.25 7.98
CA VAL A 134 -3.06 -10.86 6.84
C VAL A 134 -3.82 -10.50 5.57
N SER A 135 -3.11 -9.99 4.59
CA SER A 135 -3.57 -9.59 3.26
C SER A 135 -2.65 -10.21 2.22
N SER A 136 -2.99 -10.12 0.95
CA SER A 136 -2.09 -10.57 -0.13
C SER A 136 -1.44 -9.37 -0.82
N PHE A 137 -0.24 -9.56 -1.35
CA PHE A 137 0.36 -8.64 -2.30
C PHE A 137 0.77 -9.33 -3.61
N GLY A 138 0.87 -8.51 -4.65
CA GLY A 138 1.52 -8.84 -5.90
C GLY A 138 2.38 -7.67 -6.35
N TYR A 139 3.56 -7.96 -6.89
CA TYR A 139 4.52 -6.96 -7.36
C TYR A 139 4.98 -7.29 -8.77
N VAL A 140 4.93 -6.30 -9.67
CA VAL A 140 5.36 -6.42 -11.07
C VAL A 140 6.61 -5.55 -11.28
N PRO A 141 7.81 -6.15 -11.42
CA PRO A 141 9.07 -5.42 -11.55
C PRO A 141 9.12 -4.40 -12.69
N ASP A 142 8.65 -4.78 -13.88
CA ASP A 142 8.67 -3.91 -15.07
C ASP A 142 7.80 -2.66 -14.92
N ARG A 143 6.73 -2.78 -14.12
CA ARG A 143 5.81 -1.67 -13.82
C ARG A 143 6.18 -0.93 -12.55
N ARG A 144 7.11 -1.48 -11.75
CA ARG A 144 7.45 -1.00 -10.40
C ARG A 144 6.21 -0.77 -9.55
N GLU A 145 5.26 -1.71 -9.67
CA GLU A 145 3.94 -1.57 -9.07
C GLU A 145 3.71 -2.68 -8.05
N LEU A 146 3.50 -2.26 -6.80
CA LEU A 146 3.03 -3.11 -5.71
C LEU A 146 1.51 -2.97 -5.60
N THR A 147 0.79 -4.08 -5.67
CA THR A 147 -0.64 -4.18 -5.37
C THR A 147 -0.83 -4.93 -4.06
N MET A 148 -1.56 -4.36 -3.11
CA MET A 148 -1.98 -4.99 -1.87
C MET A 148 -3.50 -5.11 -1.86
N VAL A 149 -4.01 -6.27 -1.46
CA VAL A 149 -5.46 -6.54 -1.39
C VAL A 149 -5.81 -6.95 0.03
N SER A 150 -6.62 -6.12 0.68
CA SER A 150 -7.05 -6.31 2.07
C SER A 150 -8.55 -6.55 2.16
N HIS A 151 -8.93 -7.61 2.88
CA HIS A 151 -10.30 -8.08 3.02
C HIS A 151 -10.87 -7.68 4.39
N TYR A 152 -11.30 -6.42 4.51
CA TYR A 152 -11.99 -5.93 5.70
C TYR A 152 -13.43 -6.49 5.79
N SER A 153 -14.05 -6.35 6.95
CA SER A 153 -15.41 -6.81 7.25
C SER A 153 -16.44 -6.28 6.26
N ARG A 154 -16.33 -4.99 5.89
CA ARG A 154 -17.31 -4.31 5.02
C ARG A 154 -16.84 -4.10 3.59
N VAL A 155 -15.53 -4.04 3.37
CA VAL A 155 -14.94 -3.70 2.07
C VAL A 155 -13.75 -4.57 1.71
N VAL A 156 -13.51 -4.72 0.42
CA VAL A 156 -12.23 -5.20 -0.12
C VAL A 156 -11.48 -3.99 -0.65
N SER A 157 -10.32 -3.71 -0.08
CA SER A 157 -9.46 -2.59 -0.47
C SER A 157 -8.34 -3.09 -1.37
N VAL A 158 -8.19 -2.49 -2.54
CA VAL A 158 -7.12 -2.72 -3.50
C VAL A 158 -6.26 -1.46 -3.55
N ASP A 159 -5.06 -1.55 -3.01
CA ASP A 159 -4.12 -0.45 -2.89
C ASP A 159 -2.90 -0.70 -3.79
N ARG A 160 -2.62 0.24 -4.69
CA ARG A 160 -1.53 0.15 -5.66
C ARG A 160 -0.56 1.29 -5.44
N ILE A 161 0.72 0.95 -5.27
CA ILE A 161 1.82 1.91 -5.22
C ILE A 161 2.70 1.69 -6.44
N THR A 162 2.86 2.71 -7.26
CA THR A 162 3.69 2.70 -8.47
C THR A 162 4.83 3.69 -8.30
N LEU A 163 6.07 3.20 -8.37
CA LEU A 163 7.27 4.06 -8.28
C LEU A 163 7.57 4.67 -9.67
N LEU A 164 7.51 5.99 -9.77
CA LEU A 164 7.82 6.71 -11.01
C LEU A 164 9.33 6.90 -11.17
N ASP A 165 9.97 7.34 -10.07
CA ASP A 165 11.41 7.51 -9.93
C ASP A 165 11.81 7.22 -8.46
N ARG A 166 13.09 7.38 -8.09
CA ARG A 166 13.58 7.05 -6.74
C ARG A 166 12.95 7.86 -5.60
N ARG A 167 12.29 8.99 -5.88
CA ARG A 167 11.71 9.92 -4.91
C ARG A 167 10.23 10.20 -5.13
N THR A 168 9.65 9.74 -6.22
CA THR A 168 8.25 10.00 -6.59
C THR A 168 7.49 8.70 -6.78
N ARG A 169 6.36 8.55 -6.09
CA ARG A 169 5.43 7.44 -6.30
C ARG A 169 3.98 7.91 -6.36
N ILE A 170 3.16 7.16 -7.08
CA ILE A 170 1.70 7.33 -7.10
C ILE A 170 1.08 6.22 -6.28
N ARG A 171 0.03 6.56 -5.53
CA ARG A 171 -0.83 5.60 -4.83
C ARG A 171 -2.25 5.66 -5.39
N ARG A 172 -2.86 4.50 -5.60
CA ARG A 172 -4.24 4.34 -6.05
C ARG A 172 -4.96 3.37 -5.14
N ILE A 173 -6.10 3.78 -4.60
CA ILE A 173 -6.88 2.97 -3.65
C ILE A 173 -8.27 2.78 -4.23
N LEU A 174 -8.74 1.54 -4.31
CA LEU A 174 -10.09 1.19 -4.70
C LEU A 174 -10.71 0.39 -3.57
N ASN A 175 -11.81 0.87 -3.00
CA ASN A 175 -12.58 0.08 -2.04
C ASN A 175 -13.86 -0.40 -2.69
N TYR A 176 -14.07 -1.71 -2.68
CA TYR A 176 -15.28 -2.37 -3.12
C TYR A 176 -16.09 -2.83 -1.92
N ALA A 177 -17.41 -2.85 -2.01
CA ALA A 177 -18.22 -3.53 -1.00
C ALA A 177 -17.80 -5.01 -0.92
N ARG A 178 -17.84 -5.58 0.28
CA ARG A 178 -17.51 -7.00 0.48
C ARG A 178 -18.53 -7.86 -0.28
N PRO A 179 -18.09 -8.75 -1.18
CA PRO A 179 -19.01 -9.64 -1.87
C PRO A 179 -19.61 -10.68 -0.90
N ALA A 180 -20.77 -11.22 -1.26
CA ALA A 180 -21.47 -12.22 -0.44
C ALA A 180 -20.67 -13.52 -0.27
N THR A 181 -19.86 -13.89 -1.27
CA THR A 181 -18.93 -15.02 -1.21
C THR A 181 -17.54 -14.58 -1.63
N PRO A 182 -16.46 -15.22 -1.14
CA PRO A 182 -15.08 -14.86 -1.49
C PRO A 182 -14.77 -14.96 -2.98
N GLU A 183 -15.46 -15.83 -3.72
CA GLU A 183 -15.22 -16.10 -5.14
C GLU A 183 -16.00 -15.16 -6.07
N ALA A 184 -16.97 -14.41 -5.53
CA ALA A 184 -17.78 -13.50 -6.33
C ALA A 184 -16.96 -12.26 -6.75
N PRO A 185 -17.23 -11.71 -7.96
CA PRO A 185 -16.48 -10.57 -8.48
C PRO A 185 -16.70 -9.30 -7.66
N LEU A 186 -15.67 -8.45 -7.60
CA LEU A 186 -15.74 -7.12 -7.00
C LEU A 186 -16.39 -6.15 -7.99
N LEU A 187 -17.70 -5.92 -7.85
CA LEU A 187 -18.47 -5.10 -8.78
C LEU A 187 -18.88 -3.74 -8.20
N ASP A 188 -19.04 -3.66 -6.89
CA ASP A 188 -19.63 -2.51 -6.21
C ASP A 188 -18.54 -1.60 -5.64
N LEU A 189 -18.05 -0.67 -6.46
CA LEU A 189 -17.00 0.28 -6.11
C LEU A 189 -17.57 1.42 -5.25
N ARG A 190 -17.02 1.60 -4.05
CA ARG A 190 -17.47 2.57 -3.04
C ARG A 190 -16.55 3.77 -2.88
N LEU A 191 -15.27 3.60 -3.16
CA LEU A 191 -14.29 4.68 -3.06
C LEU A 191 -13.19 4.53 -4.08
N VAL A 192 -12.76 5.66 -4.62
CA VAL A 192 -11.54 5.81 -5.42
C VAL A 192 -10.65 6.85 -4.78
N GLY A 193 -9.42 6.46 -4.45
CA GLY A 193 -8.39 7.34 -3.93
C GLY A 193 -7.21 7.45 -4.89
N PHE A 194 -6.70 8.67 -5.08
CA PHE A 194 -5.46 8.94 -5.80
C PHE A 194 -4.52 9.73 -4.90
N GLY A 195 -3.23 9.42 -4.96
CA GLY A 195 -2.21 10.16 -4.23
C GLY A 195 -0.92 10.30 -5.01
N LEU A 196 -0.31 11.48 -4.91
CA LEU A 196 1.09 11.71 -5.27
C LEU A 196 1.90 11.74 -3.98
N GLU A 197 3.00 10.98 -3.93
CA GLU A 197 3.84 10.89 -2.74
C GLU A 197 5.30 11.19 -3.12
N LEU A 198 5.89 12.15 -2.41
CA LEU A 198 7.24 12.68 -2.64
C LEU A 198 8.12 12.38 -1.44
N CYS A 199 9.28 11.78 -1.69
CA CYS A 199 10.33 11.62 -0.69
C CYS A 199 11.08 12.94 -0.52
N ALA A 200 11.19 13.38 0.73
CA ALA A 200 12.04 14.52 1.10
C ALA A 200 13.52 14.17 0.94
#